data_AF-A0A357I8G1-F1
#
_entry.id   AF-A0A357I8G1-F1
#
_cell.length_a   1.000
_cell.length_b   1.000
_cell.length_c   1.000
_cell.angle_alpha   90.00
_cell.angle_beta   90.00
_cell.angle_gamma   90.00
#
_symmetry.space_group_name_H-M   'P 1'
#
loop_
_entity.id
_entity.type
_entity.pdbx_description
1 polymer ?
#
loop_
_entity_poly.entity_id
_entity_poly.type
_entity_poly.pdbx_seq_one_letter_code
_entity_poly.pdbx_strand_id
1 'polypeptide(L)'
;MNQQQIDTSAYAAPFRTSLRDGKLAKHLMDALVVAYSVGNTLLTDGFRPYRITVQGAVPVIWVEHSPRCRTLCGVVKTVSNLPDEGPTTIMAARVGGAQVQWRVEKKHAN
;
A
#
# COMPACT_ATOMS: atom_id res chain seq x y z
N MET A 1 42.75 -4.27 -20.83
CA MET A 1 42.06 -4.05 -19.54
C MET A 1 41.37 -2.71 -19.63
N ASN A 2 40.06 -2.69 -19.85
CA ASN A 2 39.27 -1.45 -19.91
C ASN A 2 38.41 -1.38 -18.64
N GLN A 3 38.77 -0.47 -17.73
CA GLN A 3 37.89 -0.06 -16.64
C GLN A 3 36.84 0.87 -17.25
N GLN A 4 35.59 0.41 -17.33
CA GLN A 4 34.47 1.30 -17.63
C GLN A 4 34.19 2.16 -16.41
N GLN A 5 34.49 3.44 -16.54
CA GLN A 5 34.13 4.47 -15.59
C GLN A 5 32.62 4.72 -15.74
N ILE A 6 31.84 4.38 -14.72
CA ILE A 6 30.41 4.65 -14.69
C ILE A 6 30.23 6.13 -14.37
N ASP A 7 29.75 6.89 -15.34
CA ASP A 7 29.40 8.30 -15.17
C ASP A 7 28.10 8.40 -14.35
N THR A 8 28.25 8.76 -13.08
CA THR A 8 27.13 8.91 -12.13
C THR A 8 26.45 10.28 -12.21
N SER A 9 26.81 11.13 -13.18
CA SER A 9 26.24 12.48 -13.31
C SER A 9 24.73 12.48 -13.61
N ALA A 10 24.20 11.40 -14.18
CA ALA A 10 22.76 11.22 -14.41
C ALA A 10 21.94 10.92 -13.13
N TYR A 11 22.59 10.55 -12.01
CA TYR A 11 21.91 10.30 -10.72
C TYR A 11 21.90 11.50 -9.78
N ALA A 12 22.56 12.60 -10.14
CA ALA A 12 22.60 13.83 -9.36
C ALA A 12 21.67 14.90 -9.95
N ALA A 13 20.41 14.55 -10.22
CA ALA A 13 19.38 15.58 -10.38
C ALA A 13 19.19 16.24 -8.99
N PRO A 14 19.36 17.56 -8.86
CA PRO A 14 19.31 18.22 -7.58
C PRO A 14 17.87 18.20 -7.07
N PHE A 15 17.61 17.42 -6.02
CA PHE A 15 16.44 17.57 -5.17
C PHE A 15 16.54 18.94 -4.47
N ARG A 16 16.23 20.03 -5.19
CA ARG A 16 15.79 21.28 -4.57
C ARG A 16 14.39 21.03 -4.00
N THR A 17 14.36 20.34 -2.87
CA THR A 17 13.17 20.17 -2.06
C THR A 17 12.99 21.44 -1.23
N SER A 18 11.91 22.16 -1.49
CA SER A 18 11.41 23.19 -0.59
C SER A 18 11.21 22.56 0.80
N LEU A 19 11.37 23.30 1.89
CA LEU A 19 11.09 22.79 3.25
C LEU A 19 9.67 22.22 3.41
N ARG A 20 8.74 22.52 2.48
CA ARG A 20 7.43 21.86 2.35
C ARG A 20 7.53 20.43 1.80
N ASP A 21 8.45 20.16 0.89
CA ASP A 21 8.71 18.84 0.30
C ASP A 21 9.43 17.91 1.27
N GLY A 22 10.27 18.42 2.17
CA GLY A 22 10.92 17.62 3.22
C GLY A 22 9.93 16.98 4.19
N LYS A 23 8.83 17.69 4.51
CA LYS A 23 7.72 17.10 5.27
C LYS A 23 7.02 16.02 4.46
N LEU A 24 6.68 16.27 3.19
CA LEU A 24 6.02 15.27 2.35
C LEU A 24 6.89 14.01 2.18
N ALA A 25 8.18 14.18 1.91
CA ALA A 25 9.15 13.09 1.79
C ALA A 25 9.26 12.29 3.09
N LYS A 26 9.29 12.96 4.25
CA LYS A 26 9.28 12.27 5.55
C LYS A 26 8.01 11.45 5.76
N HIS A 27 6.84 12.01 5.51
CA HIS A 27 5.57 11.29 5.69
C HIS A 27 5.47 10.07 4.75
N LEU A 28 6.00 10.19 3.54
CA LEU A 28 6.08 9.07 2.60
C LEU A 28 7.02 7.97 3.11
N MET A 29 8.21 8.33 3.62
CA MET A 29 9.14 7.36 4.20
C MET A 29 8.54 6.67 5.44
N ASP A 30 7.88 7.43 6.32
CA ASP A 30 7.19 6.88 7.50
C ASP A 30 6.07 5.90 7.06
N ALA A 31 5.27 6.26 6.05
CA ALA A 31 4.23 5.39 5.50
C ALA A 31 4.80 4.11 4.86
N LEU A 32 5.96 4.19 4.20
CA LEU A 32 6.64 3.03 3.61
C LEU A 32 7.19 2.08 4.68
N VAL A 33 7.77 2.60 5.76
CA VAL A 33 8.24 1.78 6.90
C VAL A 33 7.07 1.04 7.53
N VAL A 34 5.95 1.74 7.77
CA VAL A 34 4.71 1.12 8.28
C VAL A 34 4.19 0.06 7.30
N ALA A 35 4.14 0.37 6.00
CA ALA A 35 3.66 -0.58 4.99
C ALA A 35 4.51 -1.85 4.95
N TYR A 36 5.84 -1.74 5.08
CA TYR A 36 6.75 -2.87 5.13
C TYR A 36 6.52 -3.74 6.37
N SER A 37 6.45 -3.12 7.55
CA SER A 37 6.22 -3.85 8.81
C SER A 37 4.89 -4.58 8.83
N VAL A 38 3.81 -3.90 8.41
CA VAL A 38 2.46 -4.49 8.37
C VAL A 38 2.39 -5.54 7.26
N GLY A 39 2.98 -5.29 6.09
CA GLY A 39 3.06 -6.25 4.98
C GLY A 39 3.73 -7.56 5.38
N ASN A 40 4.86 -7.51 6.09
CA ASN A 40 5.54 -8.70 6.61
C ASN A 40 4.70 -9.45 7.65
N THR A 41 4.00 -8.72 8.52
CA THR A 41 3.10 -9.32 9.51
C THR A 41 1.96 -10.05 8.80
N LEU A 42 1.33 -9.41 7.82
CA LEU A 42 0.26 -10.01 7.01
C LEU A 42 0.74 -11.27 6.29
N LEU A 43 1.93 -11.26 5.69
CA LEU A 43 2.53 -12.44 5.05
C LEU A 43 2.75 -13.57 6.06
N THR A 44 3.30 -13.26 7.23
CA THR A 44 3.54 -14.24 8.31
C THR A 44 2.22 -14.85 8.81
N ASP A 45 1.17 -14.04 8.89
CA ASP A 45 -0.17 -14.45 9.26
C ASP A 45 -0.93 -15.16 8.12
N GLY A 46 -0.29 -15.36 6.96
CA GLY A 46 -0.81 -16.12 5.84
C GLY A 46 -1.76 -15.35 4.92
N PHE A 47 -1.78 -14.02 4.99
CA PHE A 47 -2.42 -13.17 3.98
C PHE A 47 -1.53 -13.02 2.74
N ARG A 48 -2.13 -12.59 1.63
CA ARG A 48 -1.43 -12.37 0.35
C ARG A 48 -1.61 -10.92 -0.11
N PRO A 49 -0.73 -10.00 0.33
CA PRO A 49 -0.70 -8.64 -0.20
C PRO A 49 -0.34 -8.63 -1.68
N TYR A 50 -1.09 -7.90 -2.51
CA TYR A 50 -0.83 -7.79 -3.95
C TYR A 50 -0.70 -6.35 -4.46
N ARG A 51 -1.09 -5.36 -3.65
CA ARG A 51 -0.96 -3.93 -3.99
C ARG A 51 -0.81 -3.10 -2.74
N ILE A 52 0.09 -2.12 -2.79
CA ILE A 52 0.25 -1.12 -1.73
C ILE A 52 0.09 0.25 -2.37
N THR A 53 -0.77 1.09 -1.79
CA THR A 53 -0.91 2.50 -2.16
C THR A 53 -0.76 3.37 -0.93
N VAL A 54 -0.47 4.65 -1.10
CA VAL A 54 -0.45 5.62 0.01
C VAL A 54 -1.57 6.62 -0.24
N GLN A 55 -2.50 6.73 0.72
CA GLN A 55 -3.57 7.73 0.68
C GLN A 55 -3.29 8.79 1.75
N GLY A 56 -2.79 9.94 1.31
CA GLY A 56 -2.27 10.98 2.19
C GLY A 56 -0.99 10.51 2.89
N ALA A 57 -1.07 10.22 4.19
CA ALA A 57 0.02 9.65 5.00
C ALA A 57 -0.28 8.24 5.52
N VAL A 58 -1.38 7.62 5.07
CA VAL A 58 -1.78 6.29 5.51
C VAL A 58 -1.47 5.28 4.41
N PRO A 59 -0.64 4.26 4.68
CA PRO A 59 -0.46 3.16 3.76
C PRO A 59 -1.73 2.30 3.70
N VAL A 60 -2.13 1.97 2.48
CA VAL A 60 -3.27 1.13 2.15
C VAL A 60 -2.75 -0.14 1.49
N ILE A 61 -2.94 -1.28 2.15
CA ILE A 61 -2.44 -2.58 1.71
C ILE A 61 -3.63 -3.42 1.24
N TRP A 62 -3.61 -3.80 -0.02
CA TRP A 62 -4.60 -4.69 -0.63
C TRP A 62 -4.14 -6.13 -0.50
N VAL A 63 -5.01 -6.97 0.04
CA VAL A 63 -4.78 -8.41 0.19
C VAL A 63 -5.83 -9.19 -0.57
N GLU A 64 -5.44 -10.37 -1.07
CA GLU A 64 -6.40 -11.31 -1.65
C GLU A 64 -7.44 -11.70 -0.59
N HIS A 65 -8.70 -11.80 -1.02
CA HIS A 65 -9.75 -12.28 -0.15
C HIS A 65 -9.48 -13.74 0.23
N SER A 66 -9.50 -14.02 1.53
CA SER A 66 -9.34 -15.38 2.07
C SER A 66 -10.18 -15.53 3.34
N PRO A 67 -10.45 -16.76 3.83
CA PRO A 67 -11.14 -16.96 5.10
C PRO A 67 -10.49 -16.23 6.27
N ARG A 68 -9.17 -15.98 6.22
CA ARG A 68 -8.41 -15.23 7.23
C ARG A 68 -8.82 -13.76 7.29
N CYS A 69 -9.35 -13.17 6.22
CA CYS A 69 -9.86 -11.80 6.23
C CYS A 69 -10.98 -11.58 7.27
N ARG A 70 -11.65 -12.64 7.72
CA ARG A 70 -12.64 -12.57 8.81
C ARG A 70 -12.02 -12.28 10.18
N THR A 71 -10.73 -12.56 10.38
CA THR A 71 -10.03 -12.26 11.63
C THR A 71 -9.64 -10.78 11.73
N LEU A 72 -9.49 -10.12 10.59
CA LEU A 72 -9.34 -8.68 10.52
C LEU A 72 -10.74 -8.07 10.72
N CYS A 73 -11.02 -7.52 11.91
CA CYS A 73 -12.28 -6.84 12.25
C CYS A 73 -12.51 -5.61 11.35
N GLY A 74 -12.89 -5.84 10.10
CA GLY A 74 -13.03 -4.84 9.05
C GLY A 74 -14.44 -4.29 8.92
N VAL A 75 -14.54 -3.05 8.45
CA VAL A 75 -15.79 -2.40 8.10
C VAL A 75 -16.01 -2.46 6.60
N VAL A 76 -17.26 -2.65 6.17
CA VAL A 76 -17.62 -2.63 4.75
C VAL A 76 -17.57 -1.19 4.24
N LYS A 77 -16.93 -0.97 3.08
CA LYS A 77 -16.86 0.30 2.37
C LYS A 77 -17.10 0.08 0.88
N THR A 78 -17.81 1.00 0.24
CA THR A 78 -17.90 1.04 -1.23
C THR A 78 -16.86 2.02 -1.74
N VAL A 79 -16.01 1.59 -2.68
CA VAL A 79 -15.00 2.45 -3.31
C VAL A 79 -15.34 2.57 -4.79
N SER A 80 -15.62 3.79 -5.23
CA SER A 80 -16.02 4.12 -6.61
C SER A 80 -14.84 4.42 -7.55
N ASN A 81 -13.64 4.59 -6.98
CA ASN A 81 -12.48 5.15 -7.69
C ASN A 81 -11.27 4.21 -7.65
N LEU A 82 -11.48 2.91 -7.89
CA LEU A 82 -10.34 2.06 -8.21
C LEU A 82 -9.96 2.34 -9.67
N PRO A 83 -8.69 2.70 -9.94
CA PRO A 83 -8.22 2.79 -11.32
C PRO A 83 -8.52 1.44 -11.99
N ASP A 84 -9.22 1.49 -13.12
CA ASP A 84 -9.55 0.35 -13.99
C ASP A 84 -10.69 -0.57 -13.53
N GLU A 85 -11.36 -0.26 -12.41
CA GLU A 85 -12.45 -1.07 -11.91
C GLU A 85 -13.59 -0.19 -11.41
N GLY A 86 -14.80 -0.45 -11.92
CA GLY A 86 -16.00 0.25 -11.48
C GLY A 86 -16.27 0.13 -9.98
N PRO A 87 -17.38 0.70 -9.49
CA PRO A 87 -17.70 0.71 -8.06
C PRO A 87 -17.66 -0.70 -7.46
N THR A 88 -16.75 -0.89 -6.50
CA THR A 88 -16.48 -2.18 -5.87
C THR A 88 -16.69 -2.09 -4.38
N THR A 89 -17.39 -3.09 -3.82
CA THR A 89 -17.54 -3.24 -2.37
C THR A 89 -16.31 -3.92 -1.80
N ILE A 90 -15.68 -3.27 -0.85
CA ILE A 90 -14.50 -3.77 -0.14
C ILE A 90 -14.79 -3.86 1.35
N MET A 91 -13.99 -4.64 2.05
CA MET A 91 -13.81 -4.49 3.48
C MET A 91 -12.50 -3.79 3.75
N ALA A 92 -12.47 -2.97 4.80
CA ALA A 92 -11.29 -2.26 5.23
C ALA A 92 -11.09 -2.44 6.75
N ALA A 93 -9.90 -2.84 7.17
CA ALA A 93 -9.50 -2.94 8.57
C ALA A 93 -8.29 -2.03 8.85
N ARG A 94 -8.09 -1.65 10.10
CA ARG A 94 -6.88 -0.94 10.55
C ARG A 94 -5.94 -1.93 11.22
N VAL A 95 -4.70 -2.00 10.75
CA VAL A 95 -3.68 -2.92 11.26
C VAL A 95 -2.36 -2.17 11.36
N GLY A 96 -1.79 -2.04 12.57
CA GLY A 96 -0.45 -1.51 12.79
C GLY A 96 -0.18 -0.14 12.15
N GLY A 97 -1.18 0.75 12.10
CA GLY A 97 -1.07 2.07 11.44
C GLY A 97 -1.38 2.10 9.95
N ALA A 98 -1.52 0.94 9.29
CA ALA A 98 -1.98 0.80 7.92
C ALA A 98 -3.49 0.55 7.83
N GLN A 99 -4.05 0.75 6.64
CA GLN A 99 -5.39 0.31 6.27
C GLN A 99 -5.28 -0.91 5.36
N VAL A 100 -5.78 -2.06 5.81
CA VAL A 100 -5.81 -3.29 5.02
C VAL A 100 -7.15 -3.40 4.32
N GLN A 101 -7.15 -3.69 3.02
CA GLN A 101 -8.35 -3.75 2.19
C GLN A 101 -8.42 -5.05 1.39
N TRP A 102 -9.62 -5.57 1.20
CA TRP A 102 -9.88 -6.70 0.32
C TRP A 102 -11.26 -6.58 -0.30
N ARG A 103 -11.45 -7.17 -1.47
CA ARG A 103 -12.76 -7.18 -2.15
C ARG A 103 -13.71 -8.11 -1.40
N VAL A 104 -14.96 -7.70 -1.32
CA VAL A 104 -16.05 -8.60 -0.95
C VAL A 104 -16.55 -9.22 -2.24
N GLU A 105 -16.34 -10.52 -2.42
CA GLU A 105 -17.01 -11.21 -3.51
C GLU A 105 -18.53 -11.06 -3.32
N LYS A 106 -19.21 -10.52 -4.33
CA LYS A 106 -20.66 -10.68 -4.41
C LYS A 106 -20.87 -12.19 -4.46
N LYS A 107 -21.55 -12.75 -3.45
CA LYS A 107 -22.10 -14.09 -3.56
C LYS A 107 -22.84 -14.12 -4.90
N HIS A 108 -22.44 -14.99 -5.82
CA HIS A 108 -23.34 -15.38 -6.89
C HIS A 108 -24.62 -15.86 -6.20
N ALA A 109 -25.70 -15.09 -6.35
CA ALA A 109 -27.01 -15.57 -6.04
C ALA A 109 -27.25 -16.71 -7.05
N ASN A 110 -27.21 -17.94 -6.55
CA ASN A 110 -27.69 -19.11 -7.27
C ASN A 110 -29.21 -19.02 -7.42
#